data_AF-A0A1E4TV69-F1
#
_entry.id   AF-A0A1E4TV69-F1
#
_cell.length_a   1.000
_cell.length_b   1.000
_cell.length_c   1.000
_cell.angle_alpha   90.00
_cell.angle_beta   90.00
_cell.angle_gamma   90.00
#
_symmetry.space_group_name_H-M   'P 1'
#
loop_
_entity.id
_entity.type
_entity.pdbx_description
1 polymer ?
#
loop_
_entity_poly.entity_id
_entity_poly.type
_entity_poly.pdbx_seq_one_letter_code
_entity_poly.pdbx_strand_id
1 'polypeptide(L)'
;MPLKRVRKQKVDTQQQESVGSAELAELAEAPEASEASKLPELIESVELPPFQKIRFSKFEEVVLKALDESLKTLSLEKLKTCYPNIAKTTNGIKYLEAAQVQIQEYWSKNSIEEFQAIYKERNLKFKLDELDELIYEAQKRKLLNKQDLKIFYDKLSPNEIINSQIIDLKNLKIKDYQLQLQALKNENNLKFKELEKIIQESNDYITDIEKLDHDFLNLGQDDKEYQQVYNNLKEMINQVDQI
;
A
#
# COMPACT_ATOMS: atom_id res chain seq x y z
N MET A 1 16.84 0.35 -59.93
CA MET A 1 18.30 0.56 -59.99
C MET A 1 18.84 0.86 -58.59
N PRO A 2 20.06 0.41 -58.24
CA PRO A 2 20.24 -0.54 -57.13
C PRO A 2 21.21 -0.13 -55.99
N LEU A 3 21.11 -0.91 -54.88
CA LEU A 3 22.18 -1.50 -54.03
C LEU A 3 23.07 -0.63 -53.10
N LYS A 4 23.08 -0.99 -51.81
CA LYS A 4 24.22 -1.60 -51.06
C LYS A 4 23.75 -1.99 -49.63
N ARG A 5 23.53 -3.28 -49.32
CA ARG A 5 24.44 -4.27 -48.71
C ARG A 5 25.08 -3.86 -47.38
N VAL A 6 24.66 -4.47 -46.27
CA VAL A 6 25.57 -4.98 -45.22
C VAL A 6 25.05 -6.30 -44.62
N ARG A 7 25.84 -7.34 -44.90
CA ARG A 7 26.17 -8.62 -44.23
C ARG A 7 25.22 -9.26 -43.20
N LYS A 8 24.82 -10.49 -43.56
CA LYS A 8 24.56 -11.64 -42.70
C LYS A 8 25.86 -12.14 -42.06
N GLN A 9 25.81 -12.65 -40.83
CA GLN A 9 26.68 -13.73 -40.36
C GLN A 9 25.82 -14.79 -39.66
N LYS A 10 25.93 -16.02 -40.16
CA LYS A 10 25.57 -17.28 -39.52
C LYS A 10 26.71 -17.65 -38.57
N VAL A 11 26.41 -18.32 -37.45
CA VAL A 11 27.23 -19.43 -36.95
C VAL A 11 26.28 -20.51 -36.44
N ASP A 12 26.60 -21.73 -36.84
CA ASP A 12 25.83 -22.96 -36.71
C ASP A 12 25.96 -23.64 -35.33
N THR A 13 24.91 -24.41 -35.05
CA THR A 13 24.67 -25.58 -34.20
C THR A 13 25.85 -26.54 -33.95
N GLN A 14 25.91 -27.10 -32.73
CA GLN A 14 26.13 -28.54 -32.39
C GLN A 14 25.97 -28.70 -30.86
N GLN A 15 24.89 -29.31 -30.37
CA GLN A 15 24.68 -30.76 -30.10
C GLN A 15 25.58 -31.35 -29.00
N GLN A 16 24.98 -31.73 -27.87
CA GLN A 16 25.18 -33.03 -27.22
C GLN A 16 24.03 -33.30 -26.23
N GLU A 17 23.29 -34.38 -26.51
CA GLU A 17 22.27 -34.99 -25.65
C GLU A 17 22.88 -36.09 -24.76
N SER A 18 22.05 -36.53 -23.79
CA SER A 18 21.98 -37.91 -23.27
C SER A 18 22.93 -38.21 -22.09
N VAL A 19 22.63 -38.95 -21.01
CA VAL A 19 21.50 -39.73 -20.45
C VAL A 19 21.83 -39.87 -18.95
N GLY A 20 20.86 -40.13 -18.07
CA GLY A 20 21.18 -40.97 -16.89
C GLY A 20 20.38 -40.69 -15.64
N SER A 21 19.24 -41.35 -15.54
CA SER A 21 18.41 -41.53 -14.36
C SER A 21 19.09 -42.42 -13.29
N ALA A 22 18.50 -42.40 -12.08
CA ALA A 22 18.83 -43.14 -10.84
C ALA A 22 19.90 -42.44 -9.98
N GLU A 23 19.74 -42.25 -8.67
CA GLU A 23 19.19 -43.18 -7.70
C GLU A 23 18.81 -42.45 -6.39
N LEU A 24 17.83 -43.01 -5.69
CA LEU A 24 17.27 -42.57 -4.42
C LEU A 24 18.20 -42.88 -3.23
N ALA A 25 17.97 -42.09 -2.17
CA ALA A 25 18.24 -42.36 -0.74
C ALA A 25 19.65 -42.08 -0.21
N GLU A 26 19.77 -41.06 0.66
CA GLU A 26 20.21 -41.29 2.05
C GLU A 26 19.79 -40.13 2.97
N LEU A 27 19.43 -40.49 4.20
CA LEU A 27 18.84 -39.70 5.28
C LEU A 27 19.90 -39.06 6.19
N ALA A 28 19.47 -37.99 6.90
CA ALA A 28 20.07 -37.41 8.12
C ALA A 28 21.42 -36.66 7.90
N GLU A 29 21.73 -35.52 8.51
CA GLU A 29 21.33 -34.89 9.77
C GLU A 29 21.22 -33.36 9.62
N ALA A 30 20.35 -32.75 10.41
CA ALA A 30 20.31 -31.32 10.64
C ALA A 30 21.33 -30.91 11.72
N PRO A 31 22.03 -29.77 11.59
CA PRO A 31 22.57 -29.07 12.74
C PRO A 31 21.69 -27.87 13.09
N GLU A 32 20.92 -28.08 14.15
CA GLU A 32 20.72 -27.19 15.30
C GLU A 32 20.69 -25.67 15.06
N ALA A 33 19.48 -25.14 15.22
CA ALA A 33 19.20 -23.77 15.60
C ALA A 33 19.84 -23.44 16.97
N SER A 34 20.78 -22.48 17.01
CA SER A 34 21.10 -21.75 18.24
C SER A 34 21.84 -20.43 18.00
N GLU A 35 21.25 -19.46 17.31
CA GLU A 35 21.70 -18.07 17.45
C GLU A 35 20.60 -17.04 17.10
N ALA A 36 19.38 -17.30 17.60
CA ALA A 36 18.29 -16.32 17.61
C ALA A 36 17.97 -15.94 19.06
N SER A 37 18.84 -15.17 19.70
CA SER A 37 18.59 -14.63 21.05
C SER A 37 19.43 -13.38 21.28
N LYS A 38 18.99 -12.26 20.69
CA LYS A 38 19.26 -10.90 21.18
C LYS A 38 18.21 -9.95 20.63
N LEU A 39 17.00 -10.07 21.18
CA LEU A 39 16.05 -8.96 21.25
C LEU A 39 16.54 -8.00 22.33
N PRO A 40 16.84 -6.72 22.04
CA PRO A 40 16.69 -5.68 23.02
C PRO A 40 15.23 -5.22 23.00
N GLU A 41 14.38 -5.95 23.71
CA GLU A 41 13.11 -5.39 24.20
C GLU A 41 13.43 -4.49 25.40
N LEU A 42 13.32 -3.18 25.18
CA LEU A 42 12.85 -2.15 26.12
C LEU A 42 13.09 -0.79 25.44
N ILE A 43 12.31 -0.52 24.39
CA ILE A 43 12.06 0.87 24.01
C ILE A 43 10.92 1.31 24.93
N GLU A 44 11.34 1.94 26.03
CA GLU A 44 10.54 2.85 26.84
C GLU A 44 9.49 3.55 25.97
N SER A 45 8.21 3.43 26.35
CA SER A 45 7.09 4.05 25.65
C SER A 45 7.29 5.56 25.60
N VAL A 46 7.96 6.05 24.55
CA VAL A 46 8.12 7.48 24.33
C VAL A 46 6.74 8.01 23.94
N GLU A 47 6.00 8.50 24.92
CA GLU A 47 4.76 9.23 24.70
C GLU A 47 5.09 10.45 23.84
N LEU A 48 4.65 10.40 22.58
CA LEU A 48 4.64 11.58 21.72
C LEU A 48 3.80 12.66 22.41
N PRO A 49 4.28 13.91 22.49
CA PRO A 49 3.47 15.00 23.00
C PRO A 49 2.16 15.06 22.19
N PRO A 50 1.02 15.35 22.83
CA PRO A 50 -0.26 15.39 22.14
C PRO A 50 -0.20 16.38 20.97
N PHE A 51 -0.72 15.97 19.82
CA PHE A 51 -0.78 16.83 18.64
C PHE A 51 -1.63 18.07 18.97
N GLN A 52 -0.99 19.24 18.92
CA GLN A 52 -1.64 20.52 19.20
C GLN A 52 -1.20 21.53 18.15
N LYS A 53 -2.16 22.34 17.72
CA LYS A 53 -1.96 23.45 16.77
C LYS A 53 -1.64 24.70 17.59
N ILE A 54 -0.36 24.99 17.78
CA ILE A 54 0.10 25.96 18.78
C ILE A 54 0.67 27.21 18.11
N ARG A 55 1.27 27.07 16.92
CA ARG A 55 2.03 28.17 16.29
C ARG A 55 1.17 29.35 15.92
N PHE A 56 0.00 29.13 15.32
CA PHE A 56 -0.86 30.23 14.92
C PHE A 56 -1.32 31.06 16.14
N SER A 57 -1.74 30.39 17.22
CA SER A 57 -2.13 31.05 18.47
C SER A 57 -0.97 31.85 19.06
N LYS A 58 0.23 31.27 19.11
CA LYS A 58 1.41 31.95 19.64
C LYS A 58 1.86 33.11 18.77
N PHE A 59 1.72 32.98 17.45
CA PHE A 59 1.98 34.06 16.52
C PHE A 59 1.02 35.24 16.75
N GLU A 60 -0.28 34.97 16.89
CA GLU A 60 -1.29 35.98 17.20
C GLU A 60 -1.00 36.69 18.54
N GLU A 61 -0.68 35.93 19.59
CA GLU A 61 -0.29 36.47 20.89
C GLU A 61 0.91 37.43 20.78
N VAL A 62 1.94 37.06 20.02
CA VAL A 62 3.14 37.87 19.84
C VAL A 62 2.84 39.15 19.07
N VAL A 63 2.01 39.08 18.02
CA VAL A 63 1.61 40.25 17.23
C VAL A 63 0.80 41.23 18.08
N LEU A 64 -0.19 40.73 18.84
CA LEU A 64 -0.99 41.58 19.72
C LEU A 64 -0.12 42.22 20.82
N LYS A 65 0.78 41.45 21.42
CA LYS A 65 1.72 41.98 22.41
C LYS A 65 2.65 43.05 21.83
N ALA A 66 3.13 42.85 20.60
CA ALA A 66 3.97 43.85 19.93
C ALA A 66 3.19 45.13 19.60
N LEU A 67 1.91 45.02 19.25
CA LEU A 67 1.03 46.18 19.06
C LEU A 67 0.83 46.93 20.38
N ASP A 68 0.54 46.23 21.46
CA ASP A 68 0.35 46.84 22.79
C ASP A 68 1.62 47.56 23.27
N GLU A 69 2.79 46.93 23.12
CA GLU A 69 4.07 47.58 23.46
C GLU A 69 4.35 48.81 22.58
N SER A 70 3.94 48.76 21.30
CA SER A 70 4.05 49.90 20.39
C SER A 70 3.12 51.05 20.82
N LEU A 71 1.89 50.76 21.22
CA LEU A 71 0.93 51.76 21.68
C LEU A 71 1.33 52.42 23.00
N LYS A 72 1.99 51.68 23.90
CA LYS A 72 2.57 52.23 25.14
C LYS A 72 3.61 53.31 24.89
N THR A 73 4.27 53.30 23.73
CA THR A 73 5.23 54.34 23.38
C THR A 73 4.57 55.72 23.23
N LEU A 74 3.27 55.77 22.91
CA LEU A 74 2.46 56.99 22.82
C LEU A 74 1.94 57.36 24.22
N SER A 75 2.81 57.95 25.04
CA SER A 75 2.44 58.45 26.37
C SER A 75 2.09 59.93 26.37
N LEU A 76 1.21 60.34 27.28
CA LEU A 76 0.81 61.74 27.45
C LEU A 76 2.01 62.66 27.73
N GLU A 77 3.03 62.17 28.45
CA GLU A 77 4.24 62.92 28.76
C GLU A 77 5.06 63.25 27.51
N LYS A 78 5.19 62.29 26.59
CA LYS A 78 5.84 62.52 25.30
C LYS A 78 5.03 63.49 24.45
N LEU A 79 3.70 63.38 24.45
CA LEU A 79 2.84 64.33 23.76
C LEU A 79 2.97 65.75 24.33
N LYS A 80 3.05 65.92 25.64
CA LYS A 80 3.30 67.23 26.28
C LYS A 80 4.67 67.81 25.89
N THR A 81 5.67 66.96 25.70
CA THR A 81 7.02 67.35 25.26
C THR A 81 7.01 67.80 23.79
N CYS A 82 6.27 67.11 22.93
CA CYS A 82 6.11 67.47 21.52
C CYS A 82 5.20 68.68 21.29
N TYR A 83 4.22 68.93 22.17
CA TYR A 83 3.24 70.02 22.06
C TYR A 83 3.23 70.93 23.31
N PRO A 84 4.35 71.59 23.66
CA PRO A 84 4.49 72.33 24.91
C PRO A 84 3.57 73.55 25.01
N ASN A 85 3.22 74.17 23.89
CA ASN A 85 2.35 75.35 23.89
C ASN A 85 0.89 75.00 24.22
N ILE A 86 0.41 73.85 23.77
CA ILE A 86 -0.94 73.35 24.03
C ILE A 86 -1.03 72.78 25.45
N ALA A 87 0.05 72.14 25.91
CA ALA A 87 0.16 71.56 27.24
C ALA A 87 0.16 72.61 28.38
N LYS A 88 0.41 73.89 28.10
CA LYS A 88 0.35 74.98 29.11
C LYS A 88 -1.07 75.30 29.56
N THR A 89 -2.07 75.03 28.72
CA THR A 89 -3.47 75.34 29.01
C THR A 89 -4.17 74.09 29.55
N THR A 90 -4.95 74.22 30.62
CA THR A 90 -5.73 73.12 31.22
C THR A 90 -6.68 72.46 30.22
N ASN A 91 -7.32 73.25 29.35
CA ASN A 91 -8.16 72.74 28.27
C ASN A 91 -7.35 72.01 27.19
N GLY A 92 -6.15 72.49 26.87
CA GLY A 92 -5.25 71.88 25.88
C GLY A 92 -4.77 70.49 26.30
N ILE A 93 -4.50 70.28 27.60
CA ILE A 93 -4.17 68.96 28.15
C ILE A 93 -5.33 67.99 27.96
N LYS A 94 -6.57 68.41 28.24
CA LYS A 94 -7.77 67.56 28.04
C LYS A 94 -7.96 67.16 26.59
N TYR A 95 -7.73 68.08 25.65
CA TYR A 95 -7.80 67.75 24.22
C TYR A 95 -6.69 66.79 23.79
N LEU A 96 -5.47 66.94 24.33
CA LEU A 96 -4.36 66.02 24.05
C LEU A 96 -4.62 64.60 24.60
N GLU A 97 -5.21 64.50 25.79
CA GLU A 97 -5.60 63.22 26.37
C GLU A 97 -6.71 62.53 25.55
N ALA A 98 -7.74 63.29 25.15
CA ALA A 98 -8.79 62.78 24.26
C ALA A 98 -8.22 62.33 22.90
N ALA A 99 -7.31 63.11 22.31
CA ALA A 99 -6.65 62.76 21.06
C ALA A 99 -5.76 61.52 21.21
N GLN A 100 -5.04 61.38 22.32
CA GLN A 100 -4.22 60.20 22.60
C GLN A 100 -5.08 58.94 22.63
N VAL A 101 -6.17 58.95 23.39
CA VAL A 101 -7.09 57.82 23.50
C VAL A 101 -7.68 57.48 22.12
N GLN A 102 -8.14 58.49 21.38
CA GLN A 102 -8.70 58.29 20.04
C GLN A 102 -7.69 57.68 19.07
N ILE A 103 -6.43 58.14 19.10
CA ILE A 103 -5.36 57.60 18.26
C ILE A 103 -5.05 56.16 18.66
N GLN A 104 -4.95 55.86 19.96
CA GLN A 104 -4.68 54.50 20.45
C GLN A 104 -5.80 53.52 20.06
N GLU A 105 -7.06 53.91 20.26
CA GLU A 105 -8.22 53.10 19.89
C GLU A 105 -8.31 52.87 18.39
N TYR A 106 -8.18 53.94 17.60
CA TYR A 106 -8.24 53.86 16.14
C TYR A 106 -7.11 52.99 15.58
N TRP A 107 -5.88 53.22 16.04
CA TRP A 107 -4.73 52.43 15.62
C TRP A 107 -4.90 50.97 16.02
N SER A 108 -5.23 50.69 17.28
CA SER A 108 -5.43 49.30 17.76
C SER A 108 -6.45 48.56 16.91
N LYS A 109 -7.65 49.15 16.74
CA LYS A 109 -8.73 48.55 15.95
C LYS A 109 -8.33 48.32 14.50
N ASN A 110 -7.82 49.36 13.83
CA ASN A 110 -7.46 49.26 12.42
C ASN A 110 -6.31 48.25 12.20
N SER A 111 -5.31 48.22 13.07
CA SER A 111 -4.23 47.24 12.97
C SER A 111 -4.71 45.81 13.18
N ILE A 112 -5.60 45.56 14.14
CA ILE A 112 -6.17 44.22 14.35
C ILE A 112 -6.98 43.77 13.14
N GLU A 113 -7.80 44.65 12.56
CA GLU A 113 -8.58 44.37 11.35
C GLU A 113 -7.66 44.04 10.15
N GLU A 114 -6.61 44.84 9.93
CA GLU A 114 -5.63 44.60 8.88
C GLU A 114 -4.84 43.29 9.10
N PHE A 115 -4.43 43.00 10.33
CA PHE A 115 -3.77 41.72 10.64
C PHE A 115 -4.67 40.53 10.31
N GLN A 116 -5.96 40.59 10.67
CA GLN A 116 -6.91 39.55 10.33
C GLN A 116 -7.12 39.42 8.81
N ALA A 117 -7.12 40.53 8.08
CA ALA A 117 -7.19 40.51 6.61
C ALA A 117 -5.97 39.80 6.02
N ILE A 118 -4.76 40.13 6.49
CA ILE A 118 -3.50 39.49 6.06
C ILE A 118 -3.51 37.99 6.38
N TYR A 119 -3.98 37.59 7.57
CA TYR A 119 -4.05 36.18 7.97
C TYR A 119 -4.94 35.37 7.02
N LYS A 120 -6.06 35.96 6.59
CA LYS A 120 -6.99 35.36 5.62
C LYS A 120 -6.39 35.32 4.21
N GLU A 121 -5.85 36.43 3.71
CA GLU A 121 -5.26 36.50 2.37
C GLU A 121 -4.14 35.47 2.18
N ARG A 122 -3.29 35.31 3.19
CA ARG A 122 -2.13 34.40 3.12
C ARG A 122 -2.43 32.98 3.54
N ASN A 123 -3.66 32.70 4.00
CA ASN A 123 -4.07 31.44 4.62
C ASN A 123 -3.09 31.01 5.71
N LEU A 124 -2.69 31.95 6.57
CA LEU A 124 -1.58 31.75 7.51
C LEU A 124 -1.89 30.67 8.53
N LYS A 125 -3.14 30.62 9.00
CA LYS A 125 -3.61 29.60 9.96
C LYS A 125 -3.43 28.19 9.39
N PHE A 126 -3.89 27.95 8.17
CA PHE A 126 -3.77 26.63 7.53
C PHE A 126 -2.31 26.21 7.38
N LYS A 127 -1.44 27.11 6.90
CA LYS A 127 -0.01 26.81 6.69
C LYS A 127 0.74 26.54 8.00
N LEU A 128 0.45 27.29 9.06
CA LEU A 128 1.08 27.07 10.36
C LEU A 128 0.57 25.80 11.03
N ASP A 129 -0.71 25.49 10.87
CA ASP A 129 -1.30 24.22 11.34
C ASP A 129 -0.68 23.01 10.60
N GLU A 130 -0.56 23.10 9.27
CA GLU A 130 0.08 22.07 8.43
C GLU A 130 1.56 21.89 8.81
N LEU A 131 2.25 22.98 9.13
CA LEU A 131 3.63 22.91 9.60
C LEU A 131 3.75 22.23 10.97
N ASP A 132 2.82 22.47 11.90
CA ASP A 132 2.76 21.75 13.17
C ASP A 132 2.50 20.25 12.95
N GLU A 133 1.66 19.88 11.98
CA GLU A 133 1.41 18.49 11.57
C GLU A 133 2.65 17.82 11.00
N LEU A 134 3.33 18.46 10.05
CA LEU A 134 4.58 17.94 9.47
C LEU A 134 5.67 17.72 10.52
N ILE A 135 5.77 18.61 11.50
CA ILE A 135 6.74 18.48 12.60
C ILE A 135 6.36 17.33 13.53
N TYR A 136 5.08 17.19 13.86
CA TYR A 136 4.61 16.07 14.66
C TYR A 136 4.88 14.72 13.97
N GLU A 137 4.59 14.62 12.66
CA GLU A 137 4.90 13.43 11.88
C GLU A 137 6.40 13.13 11.82
N ALA A 138 7.24 14.16 11.66
CA ALA A 138 8.69 14.00 11.67
C ALA A 138 9.20 13.51 13.03
N GLN A 139 8.67 14.04 14.14
CA GLN A 139 8.97 13.56 15.49
C GLN A 139 8.54 12.10 15.67
N LYS A 140 7.34 11.73 15.20
CA LYS A 140 6.86 10.36 15.22
C LYS A 140 7.76 9.42 14.43
N ARG A 141 8.20 9.81 13.23
CA ARG A 141 9.15 9.03 12.42
C ARG A 141 10.49 8.82 13.11
N LYS A 142 11.02 9.87 13.74
CA LYS A 142 12.26 9.81 14.53
C LYS A 142 12.17 8.79 15.66
N LEU A 143 11.06 8.74 16.38
CA LEU A 143 10.85 7.78 17.48
C LEU A 143 10.71 6.35 17.00
N LEU A 144 10.13 6.14 15.82
CA LEU A 144 9.99 4.82 15.21
C LEU A 144 11.30 4.28 14.60
N ASN A 145 12.45 4.92 14.85
CA ASN A 145 13.76 4.58 14.30
C ASN A 145 13.78 4.37 12.78
N LYS A 146 12.82 4.99 12.07
CA LYS A 146 12.92 5.09 10.61
C LYS A 146 14.07 6.06 10.35
N GLN A 147 15.16 5.55 9.80
CA GLN A 147 16.31 6.37 9.42
C GLN A 147 15.88 7.30 8.27
N ASP A 148 15.31 8.44 8.64
CA ASP A 148 15.02 9.51 7.69
C ASP A 148 16.36 10.11 7.29
N LEU A 149 16.87 9.69 6.12
CA LEU A 149 17.98 10.36 5.45
C LEU A 149 17.57 11.82 5.24
N LYS A 150 18.46 12.77 5.57
CA LYS A 150 18.21 14.18 5.31
C LYS A 150 18.19 14.40 3.80
N ILE A 151 16.99 14.52 3.23
CA ILE A 151 16.78 14.82 1.82
C ILE A 151 16.92 16.34 1.65
N PHE A 152 17.86 16.76 0.80
CA PHE A 152 18.03 18.17 0.45
C PHE A 152 17.33 18.44 -0.88
N TYR A 153 16.19 19.14 -0.86
CA TYR A 153 15.37 19.41 -2.06
C TYR A 153 16.16 20.07 -3.20
N ASP A 154 17.12 20.94 -2.89
CA ASP A 154 17.94 21.64 -3.90
C ASP A 154 18.86 20.71 -4.70
N LYS A 155 19.12 19.49 -4.20
CA LYS A 155 19.98 18.50 -4.86
C LYS A 155 19.18 17.45 -5.63
N LEU A 156 17.85 17.47 -5.54
CA LEU A 156 17.01 16.48 -6.20
C LEU A 156 16.83 16.83 -7.67
N SER A 157 16.97 15.83 -8.53
CA SER A 157 16.60 15.94 -9.93
C SER A 157 15.06 16.04 -10.05
N PRO A 158 14.52 16.81 -11.01
CA PRO A 158 13.08 16.80 -11.30
C PRO A 158 12.52 15.38 -11.52
N ASN A 159 13.32 14.49 -12.12
CA ASN A 159 12.93 13.10 -12.34
C ASN A 159 12.76 12.34 -11.02
N GLU A 160 13.57 12.60 -10.01
CA GLU A 160 13.49 11.96 -8.69
C GLU A 160 12.25 12.40 -7.94
N ILE A 161 11.90 13.69 -8.02
CA ILE A 161 10.67 14.24 -7.43
C ILE A 161 9.45 13.57 -8.07
N ILE A 162 9.39 13.54 -9.40
CA ILE A 162 8.29 12.91 -10.14
C ILE A 162 8.21 11.40 -9.80
N ASN A 163 9.35 10.71 -9.80
CA ASN A 163 9.38 9.28 -9.48
C ASN A 163 8.91 9.00 -8.05
N SER A 164 9.25 9.85 -7.07
CA SER A 164 8.79 9.67 -5.68
C SER A 164 7.26 9.66 -5.58
N GLN A 165 6.59 10.56 -6.28
CA GLN A 165 5.12 10.64 -6.32
C GLN A 165 4.51 9.46 -7.08
N ILE A 166 5.16 9.03 -8.17
CA ILE A 166 4.68 7.92 -9.00
C ILE A 166 4.83 6.58 -8.27
N ILE A 167 5.83 6.42 -7.40
CA ILE A 167 6.07 5.17 -6.67
C ILE A 167 4.85 4.78 -5.83
N ASP A 168 4.24 5.73 -5.12
CA ASP A 168 3.06 5.45 -4.28
C ASP A 168 1.87 4.96 -5.12
N LEU A 169 1.62 5.62 -6.26
CA LEU A 169 0.57 5.21 -7.20
C LEU A 169 0.85 3.84 -7.82
N LYS A 170 2.11 3.57 -8.20
CA LYS A 170 2.54 2.25 -8.70
C LYS A 170 2.34 1.17 -7.65
N ASN A 171 2.69 1.43 -6.40
CA ASN A 171 2.53 0.49 -5.29
C ASN A 171 1.05 0.17 -5.05
N LEU A 172 0.16 1.16 -5.12
CA LEU A 172 -1.29 0.95 -5.04
C LEU A 172 -1.78 0.06 -6.19
N LYS A 173 -1.33 0.31 -7.42
CA LYS A 173 -1.70 -0.49 -8.59
C LYS A 173 -1.12 -1.91 -8.55
N ILE A 174 0.09 -2.08 -8.05
CA ILE A 174 0.68 -3.40 -7.83
C ILE A 174 -0.15 -4.21 -6.84
N LYS A 175 -0.59 -3.61 -5.72
CA LYS A 175 -1.46 -4.26 -4.75
C LYS A 175 -2.81 -4.67 -5.36
N ASP A 176 -3.41 -3.79 -6.16
CA ASP A 176 -4.65 -4.08 -6.89
C ASP A 176 -4.48 -5.27 -7.84
N TYR A 177 -3.44 -5.29 -8.67
CA TYR A 177 -3.16 -6.43 -9.55
C TYR A 177 -2.82 -7.72 -8.80
N GLN A 178 -2.13 -7.64 -7.65
CA GLN A 178 -1.88 -8.81 -6.80
C GLN A 178 -3.18 -9.40 -6.28
N LEU A 179 -4.13 -8.57 -5.84
CA LEU A 179 -5.45 -9.01 -5.40
C LEU A 179 -6.24 -9.67 -6.54
N GLN A 180 -6.26 -9.05 -7.72
CA GLN A 180 -6.92 -9.62 -8.90
C GLN A 180 -6.31 -10.96 -9.32
N LEU A 181 -4.98 -11.07 -9.30
CA LEU A 181 -4.27 -12.29 -9.62
C LEU A 181 -4.55 -13.40 -8.60
N GLN A 182 -4.60 -13.06 -7.31
CA GLN A 182 -5.00 -14.02 -6.27
C GLN A 182 -6.44 -14.49 -6.46
N ALA A 183 -7.37 -13.59 -6.78
CA ALA A 183 -8.76 -13.95 -7.07
C ALA A 183 -8.87 -14.91 -8.27
N LEU A 184 -8.18 -14.63 -9.38
CA LEU A 184 -8.17 -15.49 -10.56
C LEU A 184 -7.52 -16.85 -10.29
N LYS A 185 -6.44 -16.90 -9.51
CA LYS A 185 -5.84 -18.18 -9.10
C LYS A 185 -6.81 -19.01 -8.29
N ASN A 186 -7.56 -18.39 -7.38
CA ASN A 186 -8.56 -19.08 -6.59
C ASN A 186 -9.71 -19.59 -7.48
N GLU A 187 -10.20 -18.77 -8.41
CA GLU A 187 -11.24 -19.18 -9.37
C GLU A 187 -10.78 -20.35 -10.26
N ASN A 188 -9.57 -20.27 -10.80
CA ASN A 188 -9.01 -21.36 -11.60
C ASN A 188 -8.87 -22.64 -10.77
N ASN A 189 -8.38 -22.55 -9.53
CA ASN A 189 -8.27 -23.71 -8.65
C ASN A 189 -9.64 -24.33 -8.34
N LEU A 190 -10.69 -23.53 -8.20
CA LEU A 190 -12.05 -24.03 -8.03
C LEU A 190 -12.52 -24.78 -9.28
N LYS A 191 -12.32 -24.18 -10.46
CA LYS A 191 -12.66 -24.80 -11.75
C LYS A 191 -11.89 -26.11 -12.00
N PHE A 192 -10.62 -26.17 -11.62
CA PHE A 192 -9.83 -27.41 -11.71
C PHE A 192 -10.42 -28.52 -10.83
N LYS A 193 -10.82 -28.19 -9.59
CA LYS A 193 -11.48 -29.17 -8.71
C LYS A 193 -12.82 -29.64 -9.26
N GLU A 194 -13.60 -28.75 -9.87
CA GLU A 194 -14.85 -29.12 -10.54
C GLU A 194 -14.60 -30.08 -11.72
N LEU A 195 -13.58 -29.81 -12.53
CA LEU A 195 -13.19 -30.69 -13.63
C LEU A 195 -12.71 -32.06 -13.12
N GLU A 196 -11.87 -32.10 -12.09
CA GLU A 196 -11.43 -33.36 -11.47
C GLU A 196 -12.62 -34.18 -10.98
N LYS A 197 -13.60 -33.53 -10.35
CA LYS A 197 -14.84 -34.18 -9.92
C LYS A 197 -15.63 -34.77 -11.09
N ILE A 198 -15.80 -34.02 -12.17
CA ILE A 198 -16.51 -34.49 -13.37
C ILE A 198 -15.75 -35.66 -14.03
N ILE A 199 -14.43 -35.61 -14.09
CA ILE A 199 -13.60 -36.71 -14.62
C ILE A 199 -13.77 -37.96 -13.76
N GLN A 200 -13.79 -37.80 -12.43
CA GLN A 200 -14.01 -38.91 -11.50
C GLN A 200 -15.41 -39.51 -11.69
N GLU A 201 -16.45 -38.68 -11.72
CA GLU A 201 -17.83 -39.11 -12.01
C GLU A 201 -17.91 -39.85 -13.37
N SER A 202 -17.24 -39.34 -14.40
CA SER A 202 -17.18 -39.98 -15.73
C SER A 202 -16.48 -41.34 -15.69
N ASN A 203 -15.39 -41.48 -14.96
CA ASN A 203 -14.67 -42.75 -14.82
C ASN A 203 -15.51 -43.76 -14.04
N ASP A 204 -16.21 -43.33 -12.99
CA ASP A 204 -17.13 -44.18 -12.24
C ASP A 204 -18.22 -44.73 -13.17
N TYR A 205 -18.85 -43.88 -13.99
CA TYR A 205 -19.82 -44.31 -15.00
C TYR A 205 -19.22 -45.30 -16.03
N ILE A 206 -17.98 -45.10 -16.48
CA ILE A 206 -17.30 -46.04 -17.39
C ILE A 206 -17.12 -47.39 -16.70
N THR A 207 -16.63 -47.41 -15.46
CA THR A 207 -16.44 -48.67 -14.72
C THR A 207 -17.76 -49.39 -14.45
N ASP A 208 -18.86 -48.66 -14.24
CA ASP A 208 -20.18 -49.26 -14.06
C ASP A 208 -20.72 -49.85 -15.37
N ILE A 209 -20.47 -49.20 -16.50
CA ILE A 209 -20.78 -49.75 -17.84
C ILE A 209 -19.94 -50.99 -18.12
N GLU A 210 -18.64 -50.99 -17.80
CA GLU A 210 -17.76 -52.16 -17.96
C GLU A 210 -18.22 -53.35 -17.11
N LYS A 211 -18.66 -53.11 -15.87
CA LYS A 211 -19.27 -54.15 -15.02
C LYS A 211 -20.55 -54.70 -15.65
N LEU A 212 -21.43 -53.82 -16.14
CA LEU A 212 -22.66 -54.26 -16.81
C LEU A 212 -22.36 -55.09 -18.06
N ASP A 213 -21.41 -54.66 -18.90
CA ASP A 213 -20.99 -55.40 -20.10
C ASP A 213 -20.43 -56.78 -19.73
N HIS A 214 -19.59 -56.86 -18.69
CA HIS A 214 -19.09 -58.12 -18.16
C HIS A 214 -20.21 -59.01 -17.61
N ASP A 215 -21.18 -58.46 -16.90
CA ASP A 215 -22.35 -59.19 -16.39
C ASP A 215 -23.24 -59.71 -17.53
N PHE A 216 -23.45 -58.91 -18.59
CA PHE A 216 -24.14 -59.34 -19.81
C PHE A 216 -23.39 -60.49 -20.53
N LEU A 217 -22.06 -60.40 -20.64
CA LEU A 217 -21.23 -61.45 -21.24
C LEU A 217 -21.25 -62.75 -20.43
N ASN A 218 -21.28 -62.67 -19.10
CA ASN A 218 -21.41 -63.85 -18.23
C ASN A 218 -22.79 -64.51 -18.33
N LEU A 219 -23.86 -63.73 -18.45
CA LEU A 219 -25.21 -64.26 -18.72
C LEU A 219 -25.29 -64.96 -20.08
N GLY A 220 -24.47 -64.57 -21.07
CA GLY A 220 -24.34 -65.26 -22.35
C GLY A 220 -23.47 -66.52 -22.33
N GLN A 221 -22.69 -66.76 -21.26
CA GLN A 221 -21.85 -67.95 -21.09
C GLN A 221 -22.49 -69.06 -20.25
N ASP A 222 -23.64 -68.80 -19.62
CA ASP A 222 -24.42 -69.82 -18.91
C ASP A 222 -25.31 -70.68 -19.82
N ASP A 223 -25.06 -70.64 -21.14
CA ASP A 223 -25.47 -71.65 -22.11
C ASP A 223 -24.68 -72.98 -21.94
N LYS A 224 -24.41 -73.38 -20.69
CA LYS A 224 -23.95 -74.73 -20.32
C LYS A 224 -24.95 -75.78 -20.82
N GLU A 225 -26.24 -75.43 -20.90
CA GLU A 225 -27.26 -76.26 -21.53
C GLU A 225 -26.98 -76.50 -23.02
N TYR A 226 -26.51 -75.51 -23.78
CA TYR A 226 -26.18 -75.70 -25.21
C TYR A 226 -24.95 -76.59 -25.41
N GLN A 227 -23.93 -76.45 -24.57
CA GLN A 227 -22.76 -77.34 -24.61
C GLN A 227 -23.13 -78.79 -24.24
N GLN A 228 -24.03 -78.96 -23.27
CA GLN A 228 -24.51 -80.28 -22.85
C GLN A 228 -25.44 -80.92 -23.89
N VAL A 229 -26.34 -80.14 -24.51
CA VAL A 229 -27.19 -80.58 -25.63
C VAL A 229 -26.34 -80.93 -26.85
N TYR A 230 -25.30 -80.15 -27.17
CA TYR A 230 -24.38 -80.44 -28.27
C TYR A 230 -23.60 -81.74 -28.03
N ASN A 231 -23.12 -81.97 -26.81
CA ASN A 231 -22.43 -83.21 -26.46
C ASN A 231 -23.38 -84.43 -26.49
N ASN A 232 -24.61 -84.29 -26.00
CA ASN A 232 -25.64 -85.33 -26.07
C ASN A 232 -26.05 -85.65 -27.52
N LEU A 233 -26.20 -84.63 -28.38
CA LEU A 233 -26.46 -84.81 -29.81
C LEU A 233 -25.28 -85.53 -30.50
N LYS A 234 -24.05 -85.18 -30.13
CA LYS A 234 -22.84 -85.83 -30.67
C LYS A 234 -22.74 -87.30 -30.23
N GLU A 235 -23.12 -87.61 -29.00
CA GLU A 235 -23.21 -89.00 -28.53
C GLU A 235 -24.33 -89.79 -29.24
N MET A 236 -25.51 -89.20 -29.46
CA MET A 236 -26.59 -89.85 -30.21
C MET A 236 -26.20 -90.13 -31.67
N ILE A 237 -25.52 -89.21 -32.36
CA ILE A 237 -25.05 -89.43 -33.74
C ILE A 237 -24.06 -90.61 -33.80
N ASN A 238 -23.11 -90.66 -32.85
CA ASN A 238 -22.13 -91.75 -32.80
C ASN A 238 -22.76 -93.12 -32.47
N GLN A 239 -23.89 -93.16 -31.76
CA GLN A 239 -24.62 -94.40 -31.49
C GLN A 239 -25.43 -94.89 -32.70
N VAL A 240 -25.96 -93.97 -33.52
CA VAL A 240 -26.66 -94.32 -34.77
C VAL A 240 -25.71 -94.87 -35.83
N ASP A 241 -24.45 -94.40 -35.86
CA ASP A 241 -23.42 -94.92 -36.78
C ASP A 241 -22.86 -96.31 -36.38
N GLN A 242 -23.24 -96.87 -35.23
CA GLN A 242 -22.80 -98.19 -34.73
C GLN A 242 -23.84 -99.32 -34.87
N ILE A 243 -25.03 -99.05 -35.42
CA ILE A 243 -26.09 -100.04 -35.69
C ILE A 243 -26.26 -100.20 -37.20
#